data_AF-A0A9N9MSL3-F1
#
_entry.id   AF-A0A9N9MSL3-F1
#
_cell.length_a   1.000
_cell.length_b   1.000
_cell.length_c   1.000
_cell.angle_alpha   90.00
_cell.angle_beta   90.00
_cell.angle_gamma   90.00
#
_symmetry.space_group_name_H-M   'P 1'
#
loop_
_entity.id
_entity.type
_entity.pdbx_description
1 polymer ?
#
loop_
_entity_poly.entity_id
_entity_poly.type
_entity_poly.pdbx_seq_one_letter_code
_entity_poly.pdbx_strand_id
1 'polypeptide(L)'
;MKKVNTKMTPNYDLQRLKTPAIEEAVAILLNNNIQPNENNNVDMELNKLKQGVETLKKEILNPDKIKRKYWITTEILNLMEEKRQNKGNPTEYKRIQCIIKNVARSDTIKICTMTSMFTGKSEK
;
A
#
# COMPACT_ATOMS: atom_id res chain seq x y z
N MET A 1 30.76 -5.17 -0.59
CA MET A 1 30.06 -3.94 -0.16
C MET A 1 28.71 -4.30 0.44
N LYS A 2 28.45 -3.95 1.71
CA LYS A 2 27.11 -4.10 2.31
C LYS A 2 26.19 -3.02 1.75
N LYS A 3 25.03 -3.39 1.21
CA LYS A 3 24.03 -2.43 0.73
C LYS A 3 23.41 -1.72 1.93
N VAL A 4 23.47 -0.39 1.97
CA VAL A 4 22.77 0.42 2.98
C VAL A 4 21.30 0.47 2.58
N ASN A 5 20.43 -0.11 3.41
CA ASN A 5 18.99 0.04 3.25
C ASN A 5 18.60 1.46 3.68
N THR A 6 18.41 2.36 2.72
CA THR A 6 17.78 3.66 2.98
C THR A 6 16.32 3.41 3.37
N LYS A 7 15.89 3.89 4.54
CA LYS A 7 14.49 3.81 4.96
C LYS A 7 13.63 4.53 3.91
N MET A 8 12.73 3.80 3.25
CA MET A 8 11.79 4.41 2.31
C MET A 8 10.77 5.24 3.10
N THR A 9 10.56 6.48 2.67
CA THR A 9 9.49 7.32 3.21
C THR A 9 8.14 6.70 2.86
N PRO A 10 7.21 6.56 3.82
CA PRO A 10 5.86 6.09 3.53
C PRO A 10 5.19 7.01 2.50
N ASN A 11 4.56 6.41 1.50
CA ASN A 11 3.78 7.14 0.50
C ASN A 11 2.37 7.36 1.06
N TYR A 12 2.00 8.60 1.34
CA TYR A 12 0.68 8.98 1.86
C TYR A 12 -0.21 9.49 0.72
N ASP A 13 -1.48 9.09 0.72
CA ASP A 13 -2.44 9.55 -0.28
C ASP A 13 -3.09 10.87 0.15
N LEU A 14 -2.56 11.97 -0.35
CA LEU A 14 -3.08 13.32 -0.08
C LEU A 14 -4.44 13.59 -0.75
N GLN A 15 -4.86 12.79 -1.73
CA GLN A 15 -6.14 13.00 -2.40
C GLN A 15 -7.31 12.71 -1.46
N ARG A 16 -7.11 11.82 -0.47
CA ARG A 16 -8.11 11.53 0.56
C ARG A 16 -8.54 12.77 1.35
N LEU A 17 -7.65 13.74 1.55
CA LEU A 17 -7.96 15.00 2.24
C LEU A 17 -8.95 15.90 1.49
N LYS A 18 -9.18 15.67 0.18
CA LYS A 18 -10.18 16.41 -0.59
C LYS A 18 -11.62 15.98 -0.29
N THR A 19 -11.78 14.94 0.53
CA THR A 19 -13.09 14.44 0.94
C THR A 19 -13.55 15.29 2.14
N PRO A 20 -14.68 16.02 2.06
CA PRO A 20 -15.09 16.97 3.10
C PRO A 20 -15.28 16.30 4.47
N ALA A 21 -15.82 15.08 4.50
CA ALA A 21 -15.96 14.31 5.74
C ALA A 21 -14.61 13.97 6.41
N ILE A 22 -13.56 13.73 5.61
CA ILE A 22 -12.21 13.42 6.12
C ILE A 22 -11.53 14.71 6.57
N GLU A 23 -11.71 15.80 5.83
CA GLU A 23 -11.20 17.13 6.18
C GLU A 23 -11.74 17.60 7.53
N GLU A 24 -13.06 17.54 7.73
CA GLU A 24 -13.70 17.92 8.99
C GLU A 24 -13.23 17.03 10.16
N ALA A 25 -13.16 15.71 9.96
CA ALA A 25 -12.68 14.80 10.99
C ALA A 25 -11.22 15.08 11.39
N VAL A 26 -10.35 15.35 10.41
CA VAL A 26 -8.94 15.72 10.65
C VAL A 26 -8.86 17.05 11.40
N ALA A 27 -9.63 18.06 11.01
CA ALA A 27 -9.62 19.36 11.65
C ALA A 27 -10.04 19.27 13.14
N ILE A 28 -11.10 18.52 13.44
CA ILE A 28 -11.55 18.28 14.82
C ILE A 28 -10.46 17.58 15.63
N LEU A 29 -9.86 16.51 15.09
CA LEU A 29 -8.82 15.75 15.78
C LEU A 29 -7.55 16.58 16.01
N LEU A 30 -7.17 17.43 15.06
CA LEU A 30 -6.00 18.29 15.19
C LEU A 30 -6.24 19.36 16.27
N ASN A 31 -7.41 20.01 16.25
CA ASN A 31 -7.78 21.03 17.24
C ASN A 31 -7.84 20.43 18.65
N ASN A 32 -8.36 19.20 18.81
CA ASN A 32 -8.37 18.51 20.10
C ASN A 32 -6.96 18.20 20.63
N ASN A 33 -5.99 17.98 19.74
CA ASN A 33 -4.60 17.71 20.11
C ASN A 33 -3.81 18.99 20.47
N ILE A 34 -4.28 20.16 20.02
CA ILE A 34 -3.68 21.47 20.33
C ILE A 34 -4.41 22.04 21.55
N GLN A 35 -4.16 21.44 22.72
CA GLN A 35 -4.57 22.07 23.99
C GLN A 35 -3.48 23.06 24.40
N PRO A 36 -3.81 24.30 24.77
CA PRO A 36 -2.84 25.27 25.25
C PRO A 36 -2.22 24.75 26.54
N ASN A 37 -0.89 24.60 26.55
CA ASN A 37 -0.16 24.17 27.72
C ASN A 37 0.37 25.42 28.43
N GLU A 38 0.20 25.53 29.75
CA GLU A 38 0.62 26.72 30.52
C GLU A 38 2.15 26.93 30.54
N ASN A 39 2.91 25.94 30.05
CA ASN A 39 4.36 25.99 29.96
C ASN A 39 4.80 26.47 28.57
N ASN A 40 5.34 27.69 28.51
CA ASN A 40 5.85 28.45 27.35
C ASN A 40 7.00 27.80 26.54
N ASN A 41 7.17 26.48 26.59
CA ASN A 41 8.20 25.81 25.81
C ASN A 41 7.68 25.49 24.38
N VAL A 42 7.85 26.47 23.50
CA VAL A 42 7.43 26.43 22.09
C VAL A 42 7.97 25.20 21.35
N ASP A 43 9.21 24.78 21.62
CA ASP A 43 9.82 23.62 20.96
C ASP A 43 9.13 22.31 21.33
N MET A 44 8.69 22.18 22.58
CA MET A 44 7.93 21.03 23.04
C MET A 44 6.55 20.97 22.38
N GLU A 45 5.85 22.10 22.30
CA GLU A 45 4.54 22.17 21.65
C GLU A 45 4.64 21.89 20.15
N LEU A 46 5.65 22.45 19.49
CA LEU A 46 5.92 22.19 18.08
C LEU A 46 6.19 20.69 17.83
N ASN A 47 6.92 20.03 18.74
CA ASN A 47 7.17 18.60 18.64
C ASN A 47 5.90 17.76 18.86
N LYS A 48 5.04 18.14 19.80
CA LYS A 48 3.73 17.49 20.00
C LYS A 48 2.85 17.64 18.75
N LEU A 49 2.81 18.84 18.15
CA LEU A 49 2.06 19.09 16.92
C LEU A 49 2.58 18.22 15.77
N LYS A 50 3.92 18.19 15.57
CA LYS A 50 4.54 17.33 14.56
C LYS A 50 4.17 15.87 14.76
N GLN A 51 4.18 15.37 16.00
CA GLN A 51 3.79 14.00 16.31
C GLN A 51 2.31 13.75 16.02
N GLY A 52 1.41 14.66 16.42
CA GLY A 52 -0.03 14.54 16.15
C GLY A 52 -0.32 14.47 14.64
N VAL A 53 0.32 15.33 13.86
CA VAL A 53 0.23 15.32 12.40
C VAL A 53 0.72 13.99 11.81
N GLU A 54 1.87 13.47 12.26
CA GLU A 54 2.40 12.20 11.78
C GLU A 54 1.53 10.99 12.14
N THR A 55 0.86 11.03 13.30
CA THR A 55 -0.11 10.00 13.69
C THR A 55 -1.33 10.02 12.77
N LEU A 56 -1.92 11.21 12.53
CA LEU A 56 -3.08 11.35 11.65
C LEU A 56 -2.78 10.96 10.21
N LYS A 57 -1.60 11.30 9.69
CA LYS A 57 -1.15 10.82 8.37
C LYS A 57 -1.15 9.30 8.27
N LYS A 58 -0.73 8.59 9.32
CA LYS A 58 -0.71 7.12 9.32
C LYS A 58 -2.11 6.52 9.46
N GLU A 59 -3.00 7.13 10.22
CA GLU A 59 -4.34 6.55 10.43
C GLU A 59 -5.25 6.79 9.23
N ILE A 60 -5.18 7.96 8.62
CA ILE A 60 -6.17 8.43 7.64
C ILE A 60 -5.62 8.35 6.21
N LEU A 61 -4.37 8.74 6.02
CA LEU A 61 -3.75 8.88 4.68
C LEU A 61 -2.90 7.67 4.28
N ASN A 62 -2.88 6.61 5.09
CA ASN A 62 -2.23 5.37 4.69
C ASN A 62 -2.98 4.79 3.47
N PRO A 63 -2.28 4.51 2.36
CA PRO A 63 -2.90 3.87 1.22
C PRO A 63 -3.36 2.48 1.63
N ASP A 64 -4.54 2.08 1.14
CA ASP A 64 -5.06 0.76 1.41
C ASP A 64 -4.04 -0.28 0.95
N LYS A 65 -3.66 -1.18 1.86
CA LYS A 65 -2.76 -2.29 1.52
C LYS A 65 -3.53 -3.22 0.60
N ILE A 66 -3.36 -3.05 -0.72
CA ILE A 66 -3.89 -3.97 -1.72
C ILE A 66 -3.19 -5.32 -1.50
N LYS A 67 -3.83 -6.20 -0.73
CA LYS A 67 -3.42 -7.60 -0.58
C LYS A 67 -3.62 -8.25 -1.95
N ARG A 68 -2.50 -8.44 -2.67
CA ARG A 68 -2.53 -9.13 -3.97
C ARG A 68 -2.92 -10.58 -3.75
N LYS A 69 -4.15 -10.94 -4.11
CA LYS A 69 -4.56 -12.34 -4.27
C LYS A 69 -4.08 -12.79 -5.65
N TYR A 70 -3.05 -13.63 -5.66
CA TYR A 70 -2.63 -14.31 -6.88
C TYR A 70 -3.60 -15.46 -7.13
N TRP A 71 -4.28 -15.43 -8.27
CA TRP A 71 -5.10 -16.53 -8.72
C TRP A 71 -4.22 -17.53 -9.46
N ILE A 72 -4.40 -18.83 -9.18
CA ILE A 72 -3.70 -19.90 -9.89
C ILE A 72 -4.51 -20.21 -11.14
N THR A 73 -3.96 -19.88 -12.30
CA THR A 73 -4.51 -20.24 -13.61
C THR A 73 -3.88 -21.54 -14.11
N THR A 74 -4.53 -22.22 -15.06
CA THR A 74 -3.98 -23.43 -15.71
C THR A 74 -2.61 -23.18 -16.33
N GLU A 75 -2.40 -21.97 -16.86
CA GLU A 75 -1.10 -21.53 -17.38
C GLU A 75 -0.01 -21.50 -16.29
N ILE A 76 -0.33 -20.96 -15.11
CA ILE A 76 0.60 -20.94 -13.96
C ILE A 76 0.90 -22.38 -13.50
N LEU A 77 -0.07 -23.28 -13.52
CA LEU A 77 0.13 -24.69 -13.18
C LEU A 77 1.07 -25.38 -14.17
N ASN A 78 0.91 -25.13 -15.47
CA ASN A 78 1.80 -25.66 -16.51
C ASN A 78 3.24 -25.14 -16.32
N LEU A 79 3.41 -23.85 -16.07
CA LEU A 79 4.73 -23.26 -15.79
C LEU A 79 5.34 -23.80 -14.48
N MET A 80 4.53 -24.11 -13.48
CA MET A 80 5.01 -24.75 -12.25
C MET A 80 5.50 -26.18 -12.51
N GLU A 81 4.82 -26.92 -13.36
CA GLU A 81 5.23 -28.26 -13.77
C GLU A 81 6.51 -28.21 -14.61
N GLU A 82 6.60 -27.29 -15.57
CA GLU A 82 7.82 -27.07 -16.36
C GLU A 82 9.02 -26.69 -15.48
N LYS A 83 8.78 -25.86 -14.45
CA LYS A 83 9.80 -25.52 -13.45
C LYS A 83 10.24 -26.74 -12.63
N ARG A 84 9.34 -27.69 -12.35
CA ARG A 84 9.64 -28.94 -11.64
C ARG A 84 10.58 -29.81 -12.48
N GLN A 85 10.30 -29.93 -13.78
CA GLN A 85 11.14 -30.69 -14.71
C GLN A 85 12.54 -30.07 -14.88
N ASN A 86 12.65 -28.74 -14.82
CA ASN A 86 13.91 -28.01 -15.00
C ASN A 86 14.70 -27.78 -13.69
N LYS A 87 14.45 -28.54 -12.62
CA LYS A 87 15.14 -28.36 -11.32
C LYS A 87 16.67 -28.49 -11.41
N GLY A 88 17.17 -29.27 -12.36
CA GLY A 88 18.61 -29.46 -12.61
C GLY A 88 19.28 -28.36 -13.44
N ASN A 89 18.51 -27.44 -14.04
CA ASN A 89 19.04 -26.33 -14.84
C ASN A 89 18.75 -24.98 -14.14
N PRO A 90 19.73 -24.38 -13.43
CA PRO A 90 19.52 -23.17 -12.66
C PRO A 90 19.08 -21.95 -13.48
N THR A 91 19.48 -21.89 -14.76
CA THR A 91 19.16 -20.77 -15.66
C THR A 91 17.69 -20.81 -16.05
N GLU A 92 17.24 -21.97 -16.56
CA GLU A 92 15.85 -22.16 -16.96
C GLU A 92 14.91 -22.14 -15.74
N TYR A 93 15.33 -22.71 -14.61
CA TYR A 93 14.56 -22.65 -13.37
C TYR A 93 14.27 -21.20 -12.93
N LYS A 94 15.28 -20.32 -12.99
CA LYS A 94 15.12 -18.89 -12.67
C LYS A 94 14.27 -18.18 -13.71
N ARG A 95 14.46 -18.48 -14.99
CA ARG A 95 13.66 -17.90 -16.09
C ARG A 95 12.18 -18.21 -15.92
N ILE A 96 11.82 -19.48 -15.72
CA ILE A 96 10.42 -19.90 -15.54
C ILE A 96 9.83 -19.29 -14.26
N GLN A 97 10.62 -19.21 -13.17
CA GLN A 97 10.18 -18.52 -11.96
C GLN A 97 9.86 -17.04 -12.18
N CYS A 98 10.62 -16.34 -13.03
CA CYS A 98 10.31 -14.96 -13.40
C CYS A 98 9.02 -14.87 -14.24
N ILE A 99 8.82 -15.80 -15.18
CA ILE A 99 7.61 -15.87 -16.01
C ILE A 99 6.37 -16.08 -15.13
N ILE A 100 6.39 -17.05 -14.21
CA ILE A 100 5.28 -17.31 -13.26
C ILE A 100 4.89 -16.05 -12.50
N LYS A 101 5.87 -15.28 -12.01
CA LYS A 101 5.61 -14.03 -11.27
C LYS A 101 4.94 -12.97 -12.14
N ASN A 102 5.34 -12.87 -13.41
CA ASN A 102 4.80 -11.88 -14.34
C ASN A 102 3.38 -12.23 -14.78
N VAL A 103 3.13 -13.51 -15.10
CA VAL A 103 1.80 -14.01 -15.48
C VAL A 103 0.82 -13.86 -14.32
N ALA A 104 1.20 -14.33 -13.13
CA ALA A 104 0.38 -14.18 -11.92
C ALA A 104 0.04 -12.71 -11.62
N ARG A 105 0.96 -11.77 -11.91
CA ARG A 105 0.72 -10.33 -11.75
C ARG A 105 -0.25 -9.80 -12.80
N SER A 106 -0.08 -10.17 -14.07
CA SER A 106 -0.97 -9.76 -15.16
C SER A 106 -2.41 -10.22 -14.92
N ASP A 107 -2.59 -11.49 -14.55
CA ASP A 107 -3.92 -12.07 -14.37
C ASP A 107 -4.63 -11.48 -13.16
N THR A 108 -3.90 -11.17 -12.09
CA THR A 108 -4.44 -10.45 -10.93
C THR A 108 -4.93 -9.05 -11.33
N ILE A 109 -4.21 -8.33 -12.20
CA ILE A 109 -4.61 -7.00 -12.67
C ILE A 109 -5.89 -7.10 -13.51
N LYS A 110 -5.96 -8.05 -14.45
CA LYS A 110 -7.13 -8.26 -15.33
C LYS A 110 -8.40 -8.59 -14.54
N ILE A 111 -8.29 -9.48 -13.55
CA ILE A 111 -9.43 -9.86 -12.69
C ILE A 111 -9.87 -8.65 -11.86
N CYS A 112 -8.94 -7.90 -11.24
CA CYS A 112 -9.28 -6.70 -10.48
C CYS A 112 -9.99 -5.64 -11.34
N THR A 113 -9.56 -5.41 -12.59
CA THR A 113 -10.25 -4.48 -13.51
C THR A 113 -11.64 -4.97 -13.90
N MET A 114 -11.83 -6.27 -14.10
CA MET A 114 -13.15 -6.84 -14.41
C MET A 114 -14.10 -6.77 -13.21
N THR A 115 -13.60 -7.03 -11.99
CA THR A 115 -14.41 -6.94 -10.76
C THR A 115 -14.78 -5.49 -10.45
N SER A 116 -13.89 -4.51 -10.64
CA SER A 116 -14.23 -3.10 -10.43
C SER A 116 -15.24 -2.56 -11.44
N MET A 117 -15.29 -3.09 -12.66
CA MET A 117 -16.33 -2.75 -13.65
C MET A 117 -17.68 -3.36 -13.31
N PHE A 118 -17.72 -4.54 -12.69
CA PHE A 118 -18.96 -5.20 -12.28
C PHE A 118 -19.55 -4.67 -10.98
N THR A 119 -18.73 -4.21 -10.03
CA THR A 119 -19.19 -3.57 -8.80
C THR A 119 -19.35 -2.06 -8.97
N GLY A 120 -19.72 -1.61 -10.19
CA GLY A 120 -20.17 -0.25 -10.43
C GLY A 120 -21.18 0.12 -9.36
N LYS A 121 -20.75 0.97 -8.43
CA LYS A 121 -21.56 1.61 -7.42
C LYS A 121 -22.84 2.09 -8.10
N SER A 122 -23.96 1.46 -7.75
CA SER A 122 -25.27 2.11 -7.79
C SER A 122 -25.23 3.22 -6.74
N GLU A 123 -24.61 4.35 -7.06
CA GLU A 123 -24.82 5.60 -6.33
C GLU A 123 -26.19 6.15 -6.76
N LYS A 124 -27.20 5.87 -5.91
CA LYS A 124 -28.41 6.66 -5.73
C LYS A 124 -28.53 7.00 -4.26
#